data_AF-A0A945GNE1-F1
#
_entry.id   AF-A0A945GNE1-F1
#
_cell.length_a   1.000
_cell.length_b   1.000
_cell.length_c   1.000
_cell.angle_alpha   90.00
_cell.angle_beta   90.00
_cell.angle_gamma   90.00
#
_symmetry.space_group_name_H-M   'P 1'
#
loop_
_entity.id
_entity.type
_entity.pdbx_description
1 polymer ?
#
loop_
_entity_poly.entity_id
_entity_poly.type
_entity_poly.pdbx_seq_one_letter_code
_entity_poly.pdbx_strand_id
1 'polypeptide(L)'
;MQEDSPKDREQLIAEVRELRARLATLEGEAKKENESPSRMQRNELQTQIQFIGDFGLLRARGVDLSEGGICFEVDEDIPFDMEFELDDATHQHRARLVWMKRLPNGRSRFGFEFTNAPPSDLLWLYRELDEDTE
;
A
#
# COMPACT_ATOMS: atom_id res chain seq x y z
N MET A 1 -38.54 -19.62 27.86
CA MET A 1 -39.27 -20.14 26.68
C MET A 1 -39.83 -18.93 25.97
N GLN A 2 -39.25 -18.54 24.83
CA GLN A 2 -39.79 -17.45 24.00
C GLN A 2 -40.93 -18.02 23.17
N GLU A 3 -42.11 -17.42 23.26
CA GLU A 3 -43.30 -17.79 22.50
C GLU A 3 -43.12 -17.37 21.03
N ASP A 4 -42.83 -18.36 20.19
CA ASP A 4 -42.79 -18.20 18.73
C ASP A 4 -44.24 -18.26 18.22
N SER A 5 -44.96 -17.14 18.32
CA SER A 5 -46.26 -17.00 17.67
C SER A 5 -46.04 -16.93 16.15
N PRO A 6 -46.76 -17.73 15.33
CA PRO A 6 -46.58 -17.72 13.89
C PRO A 6 -46.98 -16.36 13.35
N LYS A 7 -45.98 -15.56 12.95
CA LYS A 7 -46.18 -14.27 12.29
C LYS A 7 -47.07 -14.49 11.06
N ASP A 8 -48.15 -13.74 10.96
CA ASP A 8 -49.06 -13.84 9.83
C ASP A 8 -48.33 -13.39 8.54
N ARG A 9 -48.74 -13.95 7.39
CA ARG A 9 -48.08 -13.76 6.09
C ARG A 9 -47.89 -12.29 5.74
N GLU A 10 -48.82 -11.43 6.14
CA GLU A 10 -48.77 -9.98 5.91
C GLU A 10 -47.67 -9.29 6.72
N GLN A 11 -47.43 -9.73 7.96
CA GLN A 11 -46.36 -9.22 8.81
C GLN A 11 -44.99 -9.58 8.25
N LEU A 12 -44.85 -10.82 7.75
CA LEU A 12 -43.62 -11.26 7.09
C LEU A 12 -43.35 -10.48 5.79
N ILE A 13 -44.40 -10.15 5.02
CA ILE A 13 -44.26 -9.33 3.80
C ILE A 13 -43.84 -7.90 4.14
N ALA A 14 -44.38 -7.32 5.20
CA ALA A 14 -44.00 -5.98 5.66
C ALA A 14 -42.54 -5.93 6.14
N GLU A 15 -42.12 -6.92 6.93
CA GLU A 15 -40.75 -7.04 7.44
C GLU A 15 -39.74 -7.22 6.30
N VAL A 16 -40.04 -8.06 5.31
CA VAL A 16 -39.18 -8.24 4.12
C VAL A 16 -39.06 -6.95 3.29
N ARG A 17 -40.13 -6.15 3.19
CA ARG A 17 -40.08 -4.86 2.49
C ARG A 17 -39.22 -3.83 3.23
N GLU A 18 -39.35 -3.77 4.55
CA GLU A 18 -38.53 -2.89 5.39
C GLU A 18 -37.05 -3.27 5.33
N LEU A 19 -36.75 -4.57 5.41
CA LEU A 19 -35.37 -5.08 5.31
C LEU A 19 -34.76 -4.77 3.93
N ARG A 20 -35.53 -4.92 2.85
CA ARG A 20 -35.07 -4.55 1.49
C ARG A 20 -34.84 -3.04 1.36
N ALA A 21 -35.67 -2.21 1.98
CA ALA A 21 -35.48 -0.76 1.97
C ALA A 21 -34.21 -0.35 2.72
N ARG A 22 -33.95 -0.93 3.90
CA ARG A 22 -32.72 -0.69 4.67
C ARG A 22 -31.47 -1.15 3.93
N LEU A 23 -31.52 -2.31 3.27
CA LEU A 23 -30.41 -2.80 2.43
C LEU A 23 -30.14 -1.85 1.26
N ALA A 24 -31.17 -1.33 0.59
CA ALA A 24 -30.98 -0.38 -0.51
C ALA A 24 -30.34 0.94 -0.05
N THR A 25 -30.66 1.42 1.16
CA THR A 25 -30.02 2.59 1.76
C THR A 25 -28.56 2.33 2.10
N LEU A 26 -28.26 1.20 2.75
CA LEU A 26 -26.90 0.78 3.10
C LEU A 26 -26.04 0.52 1.86
N GLU A 27 -26.59 -0.08 0.81
CA GLU A 27 -25.89 -0.26 -0.47
C GLU A 27 -25.65 1.07 -1.20
N GLY A 28 -26.56 2.03 -1.06
CA GLY A 28 -26.40 3.39 -1.60
C GLY A 28 -25.31 4.19 -0.88
N GLU A 29 -25.21 4.03 0.44
CA GLU A 29 -24.15 4.62 1.27
C GLU A 29 -22.80 3.94 1.01
N ALA A 30 -22.76 2.61 0.94
CA ALA A 30 -21.56 1.84 0.56
C ALA A 30 -21.07 2.16 -0.87
N LYS A 31 -21.95 2.58 -1.78
CA LYS A 31 -21.55 3.05 -3.12
C LYS A 31 -20.94 4.45 -3.12
N LYS A 32 -21.31 5.32 -2.18
CA LYS A 32 -20.72 6.67 -2.07
C LYS A 32 -19.34 6.66 -1.41
N GLU A 33 -19.05 5.69 -0.55
CA GLU A 33 -17.71 5.48 0.01
C GLU A 33 -16.76 4.71 -0.93
N ASN A 34 -17.25 4.19 -2.05
CA ASN A 34 -16.48 3.43 -3.03
C ASN A 34 -15.98 4.26 -4.23
N GLU A 35 -16.01 5.60 -4.14
CA GLU A 35 -15.18 6.44 -5.00
C GLU A 35 -13.71 6.25 -4.61
N SER A 36 -13.20 5.09 -5.03
CA SER A 36 -11.80 4.74 -5.01
C SER A 36 -11.06 5.87 -5.71
N PRO A 37 -9.98 6.45 -5.14
CA PRO A 37 -9.15 7.38 -5.91
C PRO A 37 -8.73 6.65 -7.19
N SER A 38 -9.08 7.25 -8.33
CA SER A 38 -8.72 6.73 -9.65
C SER A 38 -7.25 6.36 -9.64
N ARG A 39 -6.94 5.07 -9.73
CA ARG A 39 -5.55 4.58 -9.74
C ARG A 39 -4.86 5.24 -10.93
N MET A 40 -3.82 6.02 -10.67
CA MET A 40 -3.06 6.70 -11.71
C MET A 40 -2.57 5.69 -12.77
N GLN A 41 -2.57 6.14 -14.02
CA GLN A 41 -2.11 5.34 -15.16
C GLN A 41 -0.66 4.90 -14.94
N ARG A 42 -0.39 3.61 -15.19
CA ARG A 42 0.96 3.05 -15.10
C ARG A 42 1.56 2.98 -16.49
N ASN A 43 2.68 3.66 -16.68
CA ASN A 43 3.46 3.60 -17.91
C ASN A 43 4.59 2.58 -17.74
N GLU A 44 4.92 1.89 -18.82
CA GLU A 44 6.12 1.04 -18.82
C GLU A 44 7.36 1.93 -18.72
N LEU A 45 8.30 1.53 -17.88
CA LEU A 45 9.54 2.25 -17.64
C LEU A 45 10.71 1.29 -17.81
N GLN A 46 11.64 1.65 -18.70
CA GLN A 46 12.89 0.94 -18.93
C GLN A 46 14.06 1.88 -18.64
N THR A 47 14.22 2.24 -17.36
CA THR A 47 15.31 3.08 -16.88
C THR A 47 16.00 2.42 -15.69
N GLN A 48 17.25 2.80 -15.44
CA GLN A 48 17.95 2.43 -14.22
C GLN A 48 17.45 3.31 -13.07
N ILE A 49 17.13 2.69 -11.95
CA ILE A 49 16.66 3.38 -10.75
C ILE A 49 17.69 3.15 -9.65
N GLN A 50 18.20 4.24 -9.09
CA GLN A 50 19.01 4.24 -7.88
C GLN A 50 18.12 4.61 -6.70
N PHE A 51 18.29 3.94 -5.56
CA PHE A 51 17.53 4.27 -4.37
C PHE A 51 18.31 3.90 -3.11
N ILE A 52 18.05 4.65 -2.04
CA ILE A 52 18.62 4.41 -0.72
C ILE A 52 17.50 4.42 0.33
N GLY A 53 17.60 3.53 1.30
CA GLY A 53 16.72 3.55 2.46
C GLY A 53 17.12 4.69 3.38
N ASP A 54 16.18 5.60 3.68
CA ASP A 54 16.37 6.64 4.68
C ASP A 54 15.66 6.23 5.99
N PHE A 55 15.96 5.03 6.45
CA PHE A 55 15.45 4.50 7.70
C PHE A 55 16.60 4.05 8.58
N GLY A 56 16.57 4.48 9.83
CA GLY A 56 17.49 4.02 10.85
C GLY A 56 17.02 2.71 11.46
N LEU A 57 16.91 2.70 12.79
CA LEU A 57 16.36 1.56 13.53
C LEU A 57 14.83 1.55 13.44
N LEU A 58 14.26 0.55 12.76
CA LEU A 58 12.83 0.29 12.77
C LEU A 58 12.45 -0.67 13.90
N ARG A 59 11.33 -0.38 14.56
CA ARG A 59 10.72 -1.30 15.54
C ARG A 59 9.65 -2.12 14.84
N ALA A 60 9.76 -3.43 14.96
CA ALA A 60 8.85 -4.37 14.33
C ALA A 60 8.19 -5.29 15.37
N ARG A 61 6.96 -5.71 15.10
CA ARG A 61 6.24 -6.74 15.85
C ARG A 61 6.40 -8.07 15.10
N GLY A 62 6.89 -9.11 15.78
CA GLY A 62 7.03 -10.43 15.17
C GLY A 62 5.66 -11.07 14.91
N VAL A 63 5.49 -11.66 13.74
CA VAL A 63 4.25 -12.36 13.33
C VAL A 63 4.44 -13.87 13.47
N ASP A 64 5.49 -14.42 12.86
CA ASP A 64 5.85 -15.84 12.95
C ASP A 64 7.35 -16.07 12.76
N LEU A 65 7.83 -17.25 13.19
CA LEU A 65 9.22 -17.66 13.12
C LEU A 65 9.29 -19.15 12.77
N SER A 66 10.22 -19.49 11.88
CA SER A 66 10.59 -20.86 11.54
C SER A 66 12.12 -21.00 11.53
N GLU A 67 12.61 -22.23 11.37
CA GLU A 67 14.05 -22.48 11.19
C GLU A 67 14.62 -21.77 9.96
N GLY A 68 13.80 -21.52 8.94
CA GLY A 68 14.23 -20.92 7.67
C GLY A 68 14.04 -19.41 7.57
N GLY A 69 13.38 -18.76 8.53
CA GLY A 69 13.11 -17.32 8.44
C GLY A 69 12.07 -16.80 9.43
N ILE A 70 11.92 -15.48 9.44
CA ILE A 70 11.05 -14.71 10.34
C ILE A 70 10.12 -13.78 9.54
N CYS A 71 8.87 -13.68 9.97
CA CYS A 71 7.89 -12.71 9.50
C CYS A 71 7.65 -11.66 10.58
N PHE A 72 7.63 -10.38 10.21
CA PHE A 72 7.36 -9.27 11.11
C PHE A 72 6.56 -8.16 10.41
N GLU A 73 5.86 -7.37 11.20
CA GLU A 73 5.11 -6.20 10.77
C GLU A 73 5.69 -4.93 11.41
N VAL A 74 5.64 -3.82 10.67
CA VAL A 74 6.11 -2.50 11.12
C VAL A 74 4.92 -1.55 11.02
N ASP A 75 4.70 -0.75 12.06
CA ASP A 75 3.58 0.20 12.11
C ASP A 75 3.89 1.52 11.37
N GLU A 76 5.17 1.77 11.11
CA GLU A 76 5.70 2.96 10.44
C GLU A 76 5.98 2.68 8.95
N ASP A 77 5.78 3.71 8.11
CA ASP A 77 6.19 3.66 6.71
C ASP A 77 7.72 3.59 6.61
N ILE A 78 8.23 2.79 5.67
CA ILE A 78 9.67 2.68 5.41
C ILE A 78 10.03 3.65 4.28
N PRO A 79 10.67 4.79 4.56
CA PRO A 79 11.03 5.79 3.55
C PRO A 79 12.28 5.40 2.77
N PHE A 80 12.27 5.78 1.50
CA PHE A 80 13.36 5.64 0.56
C PHE A 80 13.49 6.92 -0.26
N ASP A 81 14.71 7.31 -0.56
CA ASP A 81 14.99 8.31 -1.58
C ASP A 81 15.38 7.61 -2.87
N MET A 82 14.92 8.15 -4.00
CA MET A 82 15.05 7.56 -5.32
C MET A 82 15.53 8.59 -6.33
N GLU A 83 16.40 8.15 -7.24
CA GLU A 83 16.85 8.91 -8.40
C GLU A 83 16.75 8.05 -9.66
N PHE A 84 16.19 8.60 -10.72
CA PHE A 84 16.15 7.96 -12.04
C PHE A 84 16.03 8.99 -13.16
N GLU A 85 16.47 8.61 -14.36
CA GLU A 85 16.33 9.41 -15.56
C GLU A 85 15.03 9.07 -16.29
N LEU A 86 14.27 10.11 -16.65
CA LEU A 86 13.05 10.02 -17.45
C LEU A 86 12.93 11.28 -18.32
N ASP A 87 12.71 11.09 -19.62
CA ASP A 87 12.60 12.17 -20.62
C ASP A 87 13.78 13.16 -20.59
N ASP A 88 15.01 12.62 -20.56
CA ASP A 88 16.28 13.37 -20.48
C ASP A 88 16.41 14.29 -19.25
N ALA A 89 15.59 14.05 -18.21
CA ALA A 89 15.66 14.75 -16.94
C ALA A 89 15.92 13.78 -15.78
N THR A 90 16.75 14.19 -14.83
CA THR A 90 16.95 13.49 -13.56
C THR A 90 15.79 13.83 -12.62
N HIS A 91 15.09 12.81 -12.13
CA HIS A 91 14.01 12.96 -11.16
C HIS A 91 14.47 12.41 -9.82
N GLN A 92 14.28 13.20 -8.77
CA GLN A 92 14.51 12.78 -7.39
C GLN A 92 13.21 12.78 -6.62
N HIS A 93 12.93 11.68 -5.92
CA HIS A 93 11.69 11.49 -5.18
C HIS A 93 11.92 10.78 -3.86
N ARG A 94 11.16 11.19 -2.84
CA ARG A 94 10.98 10.40 -1.63
C ARG A 94 9.74 9.52 -1.75
N ALA A 95 9.87 8.24 -1.40
CA ALA A 95 8.81 7.26 -1.52
C ALA A 95 8.74 6.34 -0.29
N ARG A 96 7.59 5.71 -0.07
CA ARG A 96 7.41 4.65 0.94
C ARG A 96 7.21 3.30 0.28
N LEU A 97 7.77 2.24 0.87
CA LEU A 97 7.54 0.87 0.40
C LEU A 97 6.11 0.42 0.74
N VAL A 98 5.35 0.03 -0.27
CA VAL A 98 3.97 -0.46 -0.12
C VAL A 98 3.91 -1.99 -0.15
N TRP A 99 4.74 -2.62 -0.98
CA TRP A 99 4.82 -4.08 -1.05
C TRP A 99 6.12 -4.55 -1.67
N MET A 100 6.50 -5.78 -1.33
CA MET A 100 7.60 -6.51 -1.95
C MET A 100 7.13 -7.91 -2.32
N LYS A 101 7.58 -8.41 -3.47
CA LYS A 101 7.29 -9.77 -3.92
C LYS A 101 8.53 -10.41 -4.52
N ARG A 102 8.86 -11.62 -4.05
CA ARG A 102 9.85 -12.48 -4.71
C ARG A 102 9.23 -13.09 -5.98
N LEU A 103 9.92 -12.95 -7.10
CA LEU A 103 9.54 -13.52 -8.39
C LEU A 103 10.14 -14.93 -8.54
N PRO A 104 9.53 -15.81 -9.37
CA PRO A 104 10.02 -17.18 -9.54
C PRO A 104 11.44 -17.30 -10.08
N ASN A 105 11.93 -16.27 -10.77
CA ASN A 105 13.29 -16.20 -11.31
C ASN A 105 14.33 -15.68 -10.29
N GLY A 106 13.97 -15.60 -9.00
CA GLY A 106 14.86 -15.09 -7.96
C GLY A 106 15.07 -13.58 -7.97
N ARG A 107 14.37 -12.81 -8.81
CA ARG A 107 14.32 -11.36 -8.69
C ARG A 107 13.30 -10.94 -7.64
N SER A 108 13.47 -9.74 -7.08
CA SER A 108 12.46 -9.12 -6.23
C SER A 108 11.80 -7.97 -6.98
N ARG A 109 10.49 -7.83 -6.83
CA ARG A 109 9.74 -6.68 -7.31
C ARG A 109 9.27 -5.88 -6.10
N PHE A 110 9.53 -4.59 -6.14
CA PHE A 110 9.16 -3.65 -5.09
C PHE A 110 8.12 -2.69 -5.65
N GLY A 111 7.12 -2.36 -4.84
CA GLY A 111 6.13 -1.35 -5.14
C GLY A 111 6.22 -0.23 -4.12
N PHE A 112 6.40 0.99 -4.63
CA PHE A 112 6.52 2.20 -3.83
C PHE A 112 5.40 3.16 -4.13
N GLU A 113 5.15 4.06 -3.19
CA GLU A 113 4.28 5.22 -3.34
C GLU A 113 5.08 6.49 -3.09
N PHE A 114 5.05 7.42 -4.04
CA PHE A 114 5.71 8.71 -3.88
C PHE A 114 5.03 9.53 -2.79
N THR A 115 5.85 10.24 -2.01
CA THR A 115 5.39 11.15 -0.97
C THR A 115 5.68 12.59 -1.39
N ASN A 116 4.97 13.54 -0.80
CA ASN A 116 5.22 14.97 -1.05
C ASN A 116 6.40 15.52 -0.24
N ALA A 117 7.07 14.68 0.55
CA ALA A 117 8.26 15.08 1.29
C ALA A 117 9.44 15.24 0.33
N PRO A 118 10.32 16.24 0.55
CA PRO A 118 11.53 16.37 -0.24
C PRO A 118 12.43 15.13 -0.03
N PRO A 119 13.23 14.73 -1.04
CA PRO A 119 14.31 13.77 -0.86
C PRO A 119 15.29 14.27 0.22
N SER A 120 15.93 13.35 0.94
CA SER A 120 17.08 13.73 1.78
C SER A 120 18.34 13.89 0.93
N ASP A 121 19.37 14.49 1.53
CA ASP A 121 20.68 14.67 0.87
C ASP A 121 21.50 13.36 0.84
N LEU A 122 20.95 12.22 1.30
CA LEU A 122 21.69 10.96 1.38
C LEU A 122 22.16 10.46 0.02
N LEU A 123 21.33 10.54 -1.03
CA LEU A 123 21.76 10.12 -2.37
C LEU A 123 22.93 10.94 -2.90
N TRP A 124 22.94 12.25 -2.59
CA TRP A 124 24.03 13.14 -2.96
C TRP A 124 25.32 12.79 -2.21
N LEU A 125 25.23 12.57 -0.89
CA LEU A 125 26.37 12.17 -0.06
C LEU A 125 27.01 10.86 -0.52
N TYR A 126 26.20 9.86 -0.88
CA TYR A 126 26.72 8.58 -1.36
C TYR A 126 27.43 8.71 -2.71
N ARG A 127 26.92 9.56 -3.61
CA ARG A 127 27.59 9.81 -4.88
C ARG A 127 28.95 10.49 -4.68
N GLU A 128 29.02 11.50 -3.81
CA GLU A 128 30.28 12.20 -3.52
C GLU A 128 31.31 11.28 -2.87
N LEU A 129 30.87 10.37 -1.99
CA LEU A 129 31.75 9.36 -1.40
C LEU A 129 32.25 8.32 -2.41
N ASP A 130 31.44 7.93 -3.40
CA ASP A 130 31.86 7.01 -4.45
C ASP A 130 32.88 7.68 -5.40
N GLU A 131 32.72 8.97 -5.70
CA GLU A 131 33.62 9.76 -6.55
C GLU A 131 35.02 9.99 -5.93
N ASP A 132 35.14 10.03 -4.60
CA ASP A 132 36.43 10.16 -3.88
C ASP A 132 37.26 8.86 -3.81
N THR A 133 36.75 7.77 -4.39
CA THR A 133 37.42 6.44 -4.39
C THR A 133 38.17 6.08 -5.68
N GLU A 134 38.24 6.98 -6.67
CA GLU A 134 38.98 6.78 -7.94
C GLU A 134 40.38 7.42 -7.98
#